data_AF-A0A815Q9U4-F1
#
_entry.id   AF-A0A815Q9U4-F1
#
_cell.length_a   1.000
_cell.length_b   1.000
_cell.length_c   1.000
_cell.angle_alpha   90.00
_cell.angle_beta   90.00
_cell.angle_gamma   90.00
#
_symmetry.space_group_name_H-M   'P 1'
#
loop_
_entity.id
_entity.type
_entity.pdbx_description
1 polymer ?
#
loop_
_entity_poly.entity_id
_entity_poly.type
_entity_poly.pdbx_seq_one_letter_code
_entity_poly.pdbx_strand_id
1 'polypeptide(L)'
;DSNPTLLIRLDSLLTSKYWYFSYGYIAQANTSIITFVFAQRSRWNLDDLSIYDSLNNIELIEDGSFEGGSLYAYCECGAKFRMNELTARSNHSGSYSYEPSSFFSLIKLSQAVDTIVGRNYNISFWLKNQGFGKNSVSVYMSVAKGRNSGIQETSKNIMNVSTEVSVISST
;
A
#
# COMPACT_ATOMS: atom_id res chain seq x y z
N ASP A 1 7.05 1.30 -16.18
CA ASP A 1 6.76 1.62 -14.77
C ASP A 1 5.43 2.34 -14.68
N SER A 2 4.42 1.71 -14.08
CA SER A 2 3.16 2.41 -13.78
C SER A 2 3.29 3.20 -12.48
N ASN A 3 2.74 4.41 -12.48
CA ASN A 3 2.71 5.24 -11.28
C ASN A 3 1.72 4.67 -10.26
N PRO A 4 2.02 4.73 -8.95
CA PRO A 4 1.07 4.32 -7.93
C PRO A 4 -0.24 5.12 -8.03
N THR A 5 -1.36 4.45 -7.86
CA THR A 5 -2.71 5.03 -7.82
C THR A 5 -2.98 5.52 -6.40
N LEU A 6 -2.99 6.84 -6.19
CA LEU A 6 -3.37 7.44 -4.91
C LEU A 6 -4.88 7.24 -4.67
N LEU A 7 -5.23 6.60 -3.56
CA LEU A 7 -6.62 6.45 -3.13
C LEU A 7 -7.05 7.64 -2.29
N ILE A 8 -6.23 7.97 -1.28
CA ILE A 8 -6.50 9.11 -0.40
C ILE A 8 -5.21 9.72 0.14
N ARG A 9 -5.27 11.02 0.37
CA ARG A 9 -4.35 11.73 1.25
C ARG A 9 -5.17 12.53 2.26
N LEU A 10 -4.92 12.29 3.54
CA LEU A 10 -5.52 13.03 4.63
C LEU A 10 -4.42 13.81 5.34
N ASP A 11 -4.60 15.11 5.47
CA ASP A 11 -3.71 15.98 6.23
C ASP A 11 -4.49 16.56 7.43
N SER A 12 -3.96 16.39 8.63
CA SER A 12 -4.41 17.04 9.88
C SER A 12 -5.92 16.94 10.18
N LEU A 13 -6.53 15.79 9.90
CA LEU A 13 -7.89 15.50 10.37
C LEU A 13 -7.88 15.32 11.89
N LEU A 14 -8.56 16.22 12.59
CA LEU A 14 -8.78 16.12 14.04
C LEU A 14 -10.10 15.39 14.28
N THR A 15 -10.05 14.08 14.52
CA THR A 15 -11.27 13.34 14.84
C THR A 15 -10.95 12.07 15.62
N SER A 16 -11.40 12.04 16.88
CA SER A 16 -11.31 10.89 17.78
C SER A 16 -12.25 9.73 17.39
N LYS A 17 -12.94 9.84 16.25
CA LYS A 17 -13.85 8.84 15.72
C LYS A 17 -13.23 8.15 14.51
N TYR A 18 -13.62 6.89 14.32
CA TYR A 18 -13.31 6.15 13.12
C TYR A 18 -14.15 6.63 11.93
N TRP A 19 -13.52 6.68 10.76
CA TRP A 19 -14.15 6.96 9.48
C TRP A 19 -13.94 5.81 8.53
N TYR A 20 -15.00 5.45 7.82
CA TYR A 20 -14.96 4.44 6.78
C TYR A 20 -14.57 5.07 5.45
N PHE A 21 -13.62 4.44 4.76
CA PHE A 21 -13.22 4.81 3.42
C PHE A 21 -13.41 3.62 2.48
N SER A 22 -13.90 3.88 1.27
CA SER A 22 -14.06 2.85 0.23
C SER A 22 -13.74 3.40 -1.16
N TYR A 23 -13.05 2.61 -1.98
CA TYR A 23 -12.58 2.97 -3.31
C TYR A 23 -12.73 1.80 -4.28
N GLY A 24 -13.09 2.08 -5.52
CA GLY A 24 -12.88 1.15 -6.64
C GLY A 24 -11.44 1.22 -7.14
N TYR A 25 -10.83 0.08 -7.44
CA TYR A 25 -9.50 -0.01 -8.01
C TYR A 25 -9.45 -1.02 -9.15
N ILE A 26 -9.04 -0.57 -10.33
CA ILE A 26 -8.78 -1.44 -11.48
C ILE A 26 -7.31 -1.87 -11.45
N ALA A 27 -7.06 -3.16 -11.24
CA ALA A 27 -5.71 -3.69 -11.11
C ALA A 27 -4.92 -3.57 -12.42
N GLN A 28 -3.67 -3.13 -12.29
CA GLN A 28 -2.76 -2.90 -13.42
C GLN A 28 -1.73 -4.02 -13.59
N ALA A 29 -1.67 -4.97 -12.66
CA ALA A 29 -0.77 -6.12 -12.64
C ALA A 29 -1.47 -7.32 -11.99
N ASN A 30 -0.86 -8.50 -12.08
CA ASN A 30 -1.34 -9.69 -11.37
C ASN A 30 -0.99 -9.71 -9.88
N THR A 31 -0.19 -8.74 -9.43
CA THR A 31 0.08 -8.53 -8.01
C THR A 31 0.05 -7.03 -7.76
N SER A 32 -0.82 -6.61 -6.85
CA SER A 32 -0.93 -5.22 -6.42
C SER A 32 -0.46 -5.10 -4.97
N ILE A 33 0.02 -3.92 -4.59
CA ILE A 33 0.48 -3.65 -3.23
C ILE A 33 -0.32 -2.46 -2.73
N ILE A 34 -1.09 -2.67 -1.67
CA ILE A 34 -1.66 -1.57 -0.87
C ILE A 34 -0.57 -1.05 0.05
N THR A 35 -0.40 0.27 0.10
CA THR A 35 0.54 0.90 1.02
C THR A 35 -0.11 2.07 1.72
N PHE A 36 -0.01 2.05 3.05
CA PHE A 36 -0.29 3.17 3.92
C PHE A 36 1.03 3.84 4.29
N VAL A 37 1.09 5.16 4.14
CA VAL A 37 2.25 5.96 4.54
C VAL A 37 1.80 6.96 5.59
N PHE A 38 2.18 6.70 6.84
CA PHE A 38 1.88 7.55 7.98
C PHE A 38 3.04 8.51 8.22
N ALA A 39 2.76 9.80 8.18
CA ALA A 39 3.63 10.84 8.70
C ALA A 39 3.01 11.34 10.00
N GLN A 40 3.58 10.95 11.14
CA GLN A 40 2.86 11.08 12.39
C GLN A 40 3.62 11.84 13.48
N ARG A 41 2.93 12.81 14.07
CA ARG A 41 3.18 13.52 15.33
C ARG A 41 2.12 13.21 16.40
N SER A 42 1.06 12.47 16.04
CA SER A 42 0.07 11.83 16.92
C SER A 42 -0.31 10.45 16.36
N ARG A 43 -1.15 9.70 17.07
CA ARG A 43 -1.48 8.32 16.75
C ARG A 43 -2.53 8.23 15.65
N TRP A 44 -2.27 7.35 14.70
CA TRP A 44 -3.28 6.82 13.79
C TRP A 44 -3.69 5.43 14.27
N ASN A 45 -4.95 5.08 14.04
CA ASN A 45 -5.40 3.70 14.15
C ASN A 45 -6.05 3.30 12.83
N LEU A 46 -5.53 2.24 12.22
CA LEU A 46 -6.06 1.57 11.03
C LEU A 46 -6.71 0.27 11.49
N ASP A 47 -7.89 -0.03 10.96
CA ASP A 47 -8.60 -1.26 11.27
C ASP A 47 -9.48 -1.71 10.09
N ASP A 48 -9.88 -2.98 10.12
CA ASP A 48 -10.81 -3.61 9.16
C ASP A 48 -10.45 -3.31 7.69
N LEU A 49 -9.17 -3.48 7.32
CA LEU A 49 -8.68 -3.33 5.95
C LEU A 49 -9.18 -4.48 5.07
N SER A 50 -9.72 -4.15 3.91
CA SER A 50 -10.25 -5.10 2.94
C SER A 50 -9.88 -4.71 1.52
N ILE A 51 -9.55 -5.72 0.71
CA ILE A 51 -9.55 -5.65 -0.76
C ILE A 51 -10.41 -6.79 -1.25
N TYR A 52 -11.64 -6.46 -1.64
CA TYR A 52 -12.66 -7.43 -1.97
C TYR A 52 -12.83 -7.59 -3.49
N ASP A 53 -12.74 -8.83 -3.97
CA ASP A 53 -13.15 -9.23 -5.32
C ASP A 53 -14.63 -9.59 -5.30
N SER A 54 -15.50 -8.65 -5.67
CA SER A 54 -16.95 -8.89 -5.68
C SER A 54 -17.41 -9.91 -6.75
N LEU A 55 -16.60 -10.16 -7.78
CA LEU A 55 -16.95 -11.11 -8.83
C LEU A 55 -16.76 -12.54 -8.36
N ASN A 56 -15.67 -12.78 -7.63
CA ASN A 56 -15.35 -14.10 -7.08
C ASN A 56 -15.80 -14.30 -5.62
N ASN A 57 -16.25 -13.23 -4.94
CA ASN A 57 -16.64 -13.22 -3.54
C ASN A 57 -15.48 -13.62 -2.61
N ILE A 58 -14.31 -12.98 -2.79
CA ILE A 58 -13.06 -13.29 -2.10
C ILE A 58 -12.47 -12.03 -1.44
N GLU A 59 -12.04 -12.15 -0.18
CA GLU A 59 -11.17 -11.19 0.50
C GLU A 59 -9.71 -11.49 0.16
N LEU A 60 -8.96 -10.47 -0.26
CA LEU A 60 -7.56 -10.62 -0.64
C LEU A 60 -6.58 -10.21 0.46
N ILE A 61 -7.02 -9.39 1.42
CA ILE A 61 -6.17 -8.99 2.54
C ILE A 61 -6.12 -10.11 3.57
N GLU A 62 -4.92 -10.54 3.90
CA GLU A 62 -4.64 -11.40 5.04
C GLU A 62 -4.62 -10.56 6.33
N ASP A 63 -5.42 -10.99 7.32
CA ASP A 63 -5.55 -10.38 8.65
C ASP A 63 -5.82 -8.86 8.59
N GLY A 64 -6.81 -8.46 7.79
CA GLY A 64 -7.24 -7.07 7.64
C GLY A 64 -7.82 -6.44 8.90
N SER A 65 -8.37 -7.26 9.80
CA SER A 65 -8.89 -6.86 11.10
C SER A 65 -7.83 -6.87 12.21
N PHE A 66 -6.60 -7.30 11.92
CA PHE A 66 -5.48 -7.37 12.87
C PHE A 66 -5.69 -8.29 14.09
N GLU A 67 -6.68 -9.17 14.04
CA GLU A 67 -7.05 -10.07 15.14
C GLU A 67 -6.11 -11.27 15.27
N GLY A 68 -5.28 -11.52 14.24
CA GLY A 68 -4.19 -12.50 14.29
C GLY A 68 -3.10 -12.16 15.30
N GLY A 69 -3.10 -10.94 15.87
CA GLY A 69 -2.19 -10.53 16.94
C GLY A 69 -0.74 -10.37 16.49
N SER A 70 -0.49 -10.36 15.17
CA SER A 70 0.84 -10.13 14.60
C SER A 70 0.75 -9.39 13.26
N LEU A 71 1.84 -8.74 12.85
CA LEU A 71 1.94 -8.08 11.54
C LEU A 71 2.71 -8.91 10.51
N TYR A 72 2.77 -10.24 10.65
CA TYR A 72 3.56 -11.09 9.74
C TYR A 72 3.06 -11.07 8.29
N ALA A 73 1.77 -10.83 8.08
CA ALA A 73 1.18 -10.63 6.74
C ALA A 73 1.59 -9.28 6.11
N TYR A 74 2.21 -8.38 6.87
CA TYR A 74 2.52 -7.03 6.44
C TYR A 74 4.03 -6.78 6.39
N CYS A 75 4.46 -5.99 5.40
CA CYS A 75 5.77 -5.38 5.38
C CYS A 75 5.66 -3.98 5.99
N GLU A 76 6.28 -3.82 7.17
CA GLU A 76 6.43 -2.53 7.82
C GLU A 76 7.85 -1.97 7.67
N CYS A 77 7.96 -0.69 7.35
CA CYS A 77 9.22 0.01 7.18
C CYS A 77 9.19 1.38 7.86
N GLY A 78 10.34 1.80 8.39
CA GLY A 78 10.52 3.13 9.01
C GLY A 78 10.26 3.16 10.52
N ALA A 79 9.81 2.05 11.11
CA ALA A 79 9.69 1.90 12.56
C ALA A 79 11.08 1.89 13.20
N LYS A 80 11.34 2.84 14.11
CA LYS A 80 12.63 2.94 14.82
C LYS A 80 12.66 2.16 16.13
N PHE A 81 11.48 1.77 16.64
CA PHE A 81 11.33 1.04 17.89
C PHE A 81 10.32 -0.07 17.68
N ARG A 82 10.67 -1.30 18.06
CA ARG A 82 9.75 -2.45 18.06
C ARG A 82 8.82 -2.34 19.29
N MET A 83 7.90 -1.39 19.28
CA MET A 83 6.74 -1.45 20.19
C MET A 83 5.65 -2.29 19.53
N ASN A 84 4.75 -2.87 20.32
CA ASN A 84 3.58 -3.55 19.78
C ASN A 84 2.73 -2.53 19.03
N GLU A 85 2.77 -2.61 17.70
CA GLU A 85 1.98 -1.80 16.76
C GLU A 85 0.51 -2.24 16.72
N LEU A 86 0.17 -3.35 17.37
CA LEU A 86 -1.21 -3.76 17.58
C LEU A 86 -1.69 -3.28 18.95
N THR A 87 -2.81 -2.54 18.95
CA THR A 87 -3.37 -1.95 20.16
C THR A 87 -4.82 -2.35 20.38
N ALA A 88 -5.12 -2.78 21.60
CA ALA A 88 -6.47 -3.06 22.09
C ALA A 88 -7.17 -1.83 22.71
N ARG A 89 -6.53 -0.66 22.63
CA ARG A 89 -7.04 0.56 23.29
C ARG A 89 -7.90 1.43 22.39
N SER A 90 -7.84 1.20 21.09
CA SER A 90 -8.49 2.06 20.11
C SER A 90 -8.76 1.30 18.82
N ASN A 91 -9.34 0.11 18.93
CA ASN A 91 -9.83 -0.67 17.81
C ASN A 91 -11.23 -0.19 17.36
N HIS A 92 -11.56 -0.44 16.10
CA HIS A 92 -12.89 -0.22 15.53
C HIS A 92 -13.78 -1.46 15.74
N SER A 93 -13.23 -2.64 15.47
CA SER A 93 -13.87 -3.93 15.71
C SER A 93 -12.91 -4.88 16.46
N GLY A 94 -13.40 -6.02 16.93
CA GLY A 94 -12.55 -7.03 17.57
C GLY A 94 -11.78 -6.56 18.82
N SER A 95 -10.51 -6.94 18.91
CA SER A 95 -9.60 -6.69 20.03
C SER A 95 -8.39 -5.85 19.63
N TYR A 96 -8.06 -5.72 18.34
CA TYR A 96 -6.83 -5.09 17.89
C TYR A 96 -7.07 -4.12 16.74
N SER A 97 -6.15 -3.17 16.59
CA SER A 97 -6.01 -2.31 15.43
C SER A 97 -4.54 -1.99 15.25
N TYR A 98 -4.15 -1.59 14.05
CA TYR A 98 -2.79 -1.14 13.78
C TYR A 98 -2.60 0.33 14.20
N GLU A 99 -1.61 0.58 15.06
CA GLU A 99 -1.12 1.88 15.50
C GLU A 99 0.39 1.97 15.19
N PRO A 100 0.83 2.81 14.24
CA PRO A 100 2.25 2.92 13.91
C PRO A 100 3.09 3.32 15.13
N SER A 101 4.23 2.66 15.34
CA SER A 101 5.02 2.75 16.60
C SER A 101 5.85 4.02 16.78
N SER A 102 6.10 4.80 15.72
CA SER A 102 7.13 5.85 15.74
C SER A 102 6.56 7.24 15.51
N PHE A 103 6.87 8.16 16.42
CA PHE A 103 6.64 9.59 16.20
C PHE A 103 7.80 10.21 15.42
N PHE A 104 7.50 11.22 14.59
CA PHE A 104 8.48 12.00 13.82
C PHE A 104 9.24 11.23 12.71
N SER A 105 8.77 10.04 12.32
CA SER A 105 9.23 9.34 11.12
C SER A 105 8.08 9.02 10.18
N LEU A 106 8.43 8.73 8.92
CA LEU A 106 7.50 8.11 7.98
C LEU A 106 7.46 6.62 8.25
N ILE A 107 6.27 6.10 8.53
CA ILE A 107 6.00 4.66 8.62
C ILE A 107 5.25 4.21 7.39
N LYS A 108 5.67 3.09 6.83
CA LYS A 108 4.95 2.42 5.75
C LYS A 108 4.46 1.08 6.23
N LEU A 109 3.16 0.83 6.09
CA LEU A 109 2.57 -0.50 6.22
C LEU A 109 2.08 -0.92 4.84
N SER A 110 2.45 -2.12 4.41
CA SER A 110 2.07 -2.62 3.09
C SER A 110 1.80 -4.11 3.07
N GLN A 111 0.91 -4.53 2.18
CA GLN A 111 0.66 -5.94 1.89
C GLN A 111 0.54 -6.11 0.36
N ALA A 112 1.19 -7.14 -0.16
CA ALA A 112 1.03 -7.55 -1.54
C ALA A 112 -0.15 -8.52 -1.63
N VAL A 113 -1.01 -8.32 -2.63
CA VAL A 113 -2.18 -9.16 -2.88
C VAL A 113 -2.20 -9.61 -4.34
N ASP A 114 -2.63 -10.85 -4.55
CA ASP A 114 -2.80 -11.39 -5.89
C ASP A 114 -4.05 -10.78 -6.52
N THR A 115 -3.86 -10.18 -7.69
CA THR A 115 -4.90 -9.48 -8.45
C THR A 115 -4.93 -10.00 -9.88
N ILE A 116 -5.93 -9.58 -10.64
CA ILE A 116 -6.07 -9.92 -12.07
C ILE A 116 -6.09 -8.61 -12.84
N VAL A 117 -5.18 -8.46 -13.81
CA VAL A 117 -5.09 -7.24 -14.63
C VAL A 117 -6.46 -6.91 -15.24
N GLY A 118 -6.88 -5.64 -15.11
CA GLY A 118 -8.15 -5.13 -15.61
C GLY A 118 -9.35 -5.43 -14.71
N ARG A 119 -9.20 -6.23 -13.64
CA ARG A 119 -10.27 -6.50 -12.69
C ARG A 119 -10.45 -5.32 -11.73
N ASN A 120 -11.71 -5.00 -11.42
CA ASN A 120 -12.07 -4.01 -10.42
C ASN A 120 -12.24 -4.65 -9.04
N TYR A 121 -11.66 -4.04 -8.01
CA TYR A 121 -11.73 -4.45 -6.62
C TYR A 121 -12.33 -3.34 -5.76
N ASN A 122 -13.03 -3.69 -4.68
CA ASN A 122 -13.42 -2.74 -3.66
C ASN A 122 -12.37 -2.72 -2.56
N ILE A 123 -11.72 -1.59 -2.36
CA ILE A 123 -10.77 -1.38 -1.27
C ILE A 123 -11.51 -0.63 -0.18
N SER A 124 -11.46 -1.11 1.06
CA SER A 124 -12.04 -0.38 2.18
C SER A 124 -11.23 -0.54 3.47
N PHE A 125 -11.37 0.44 4.37
CA PHE A 125 -10.71 0.43 5.67
C PHE A 125 -11.34 1.46 6.61
N TRP A 126 -11.12 1.26 7.91
CA TRP A 126 -11.48 2.22 8.95
C TRP A 126 -10.24 2.92 9.48
N LEU A 127 -10.31 4.24 9.59
CA LEU A 127 -9.18 5.04 10.01
C LEU A 127 -9.60 6.09 11.05
N LYS A 128 -8.78 6.24 12.08
CA LYS A 128 -8.94 7.22 13.16
C LYS A 128 -7.64 7.99 13.38
N ASN A 129 -7.76 9.27 13.68
CA ASN A 129 -6.62 10.12 14.09
C ASN A 129 -6.84 10.64 15.51
N GLN A 130 -5.97 10.29 16.46
CA GLN A 130 -6.12 10.70 17.86
C GLN A 130 -5.82 12.19 18.13
N GLY A 131 -5.44 12.97 17.13
CA GLY A 131 -5.74 14.40 17.08
C GLY A 131 -4.70 15.36 17.67
N PHE A 132 -3.40 15.08 17.60
CA PHE A 132 -2.38 16.07 18.02
C PHE A 132 -1.32 16.37 16.94
N GLY A 133 -1.03 17.65 16.70
CA GLY A 133 0.01 18.08 15.76
C GLY A 133 -0.27 17.79 14.28
N LYS A 134 0.70 18.14 13.42
CA LYS A 134 0.62 17.88 11.97
C LYS A 134 0.80 16.38 11.71
N ASN A 135 -0.24 15.75 11.17
CA ASN A 135 -0.24 14.35 10.78
C ASN A 135 -0.71 14.23 9.34
N SER A 136 -0.23 13.22 8.63
CA SER A 136 -0.83 12.84 7.36
C SER A 136 -0.80 11.34 7.18
N VAL A 137 -1.76 10.84 6.42
CA VAL A 137 -1.70 9.49 5.86
C VAL A 137 -1.96 9.57 4.37
N SER A 138 -1.14 8.86 3.59
CA SER A 138 -1.37 8.63 2.18
C SER A 138 -1.58 7.14 1.95
N VAL A 139 -2.60 6.80 1.18
CA VAL A 139 -2.91 5.41 0.83
C VAL A 139 -2.88 5.30 -0.68
N TYR A 140 -2.12 4.34 -1.19
CA TYR A 140 -2.04 4.09 -2.62
C TYR A 140 -1.94 2.61 -2.95
N MET A 141 -2.43 2.27 -4.14
CA MET A 141 -2.19 0.99 -4.79
C MET A 141 -1.01 1.12 -5.74
N SER A 142 -0.14 0.13 -5.76
CA SER A 142 0.97 0.05 -6.71
C SER A 142 1.06 -1.34 -7.31
N VAL A 143 1.77 -1.48 -8.43
CA VAL A 143 2.08 -2.80 -9.00
C VAL A 143 3.31 -3.38 -8.30
N ALA A 144 3.28 -4.66 -7.93
CA ALA A 144 4.49 -5.33 -7.49
C ALA A 144 5.43 -5.43 -8.70
N LYS A 145 6.64 -4.89 -8.58
CA LYS A 145 7.67 -5.14 -9.59
C LYS A 145 8.01 -6.62 -9.52
N GLY A 146 7.77 -7.37 -10.59
CA GLY A 146 8.32 -8.71 -10.72
C GLY A 146 9.82 -8.65 -10.46
N ARG A 147 10.34 -9.53 -9.60
CA ARG A 147 11.76 -9.83 -9.63
C ARG A 147 12.02 -10.32 -11.05
N ASN A 148 12.72 -9.53 -11.87
CA ASN A 148 13.43 -10.13 -12.98
C ASN A 148 14.33 -11.18 -12.33
N SER A 149 14.04 -12.47 -12.55
CA SER A 149 14.98 -13.56 -12.36
C SER A 149 16.08 -13.41 -13.41
N GLY A 150 16.82 -12.30 -13.34
CA GLY A 150 18.01 -12.04 -14.11
C GLY A 150 19.16 -12.66 -13.34
N ILE A 151 19.50 -13.89 -13.73
CA ILE A 151 20.82 -14.46 -13.51
C ILE A 151 21.85 -13.36 -13.83
N GLN A 152 22.65 -12.99 -12.84
CA GLN A 152 23.90 -12.28 -13.09
C GLN A 152 24.86 -13.26 -13.75
N GLU A 153 25.00 -13.18 -15.07
CA GLU A 153 26.17 -13.58 -15.86
C GLU A 153 26.02 -12.84 -17.21
N THR A 154 26.95 -12.11 -17.81
CA THR A 154 28.36 -11.81 -17.57
C THR A 154 28.66 -10.51 -18.33
N SER A 155 29.62 -9.75 -17.83
CA SER A 155 30.25 -8.62 -18.50
C SER A 155 30.94 -9.01 -19.83
N LYS A 156 30.82 -8.11 -20.84
CA LYS A 156 31.62 -7.89 -22.07
C LYS A 156 30.91 -8.20 -23.39
N ASN A 157 30.52 -7.17 -24.15
CA ASN A 157 31.33 -6.63 -25.25
C ASN A 157 30.58 -5.53 -26.03
N ILE A 158 31.37 -4.56 -26.48
CA ILE A 158 31.04 -3.41 -27.32
C ILE A 158 30.54 -3.87 -28.70
N MET A 159 29.51 -3.20 -29.26
CA MET A 159 29.55 -2.72 -30.65
C MET A 159 28.40 -1.75 -31.00
N ASN A 160 28.79 -0.60 -31.54
CA ASN A 160 27.97 0.38 -32.25
C ASN A 160 27.17 -0.27 -33.39
N VAL A 161 25.91 0.14 -33.59
CA VAL A 161 25.34 0.23 -34.94
C VAL A 161 24.45 1.48 -35.01
N SER A 162 24.86 2.41 -35.87
CA SER A 162 24.10 3.55 -36.36
C SER A 162 22.97 3.09 -37.28
N THR A 163 21.76 3.63 -37.12
CA THR A 163 20.69 3.48 -38.11
C THR A 163 20.71 4.67 -39.08
N GLU A 164 21.01 4.37 -40.35
CA GLU A 164 20.77 5.29 -41.48
C GLU A 164 19.26 5.42 -41.74
N VAL A 165 18.80 6.65 -41.99
CA VAL A 165 17.44 6.97 -42.43
C VAL A 165 17.47 7.15 -43.96
N SER A 166 16.74 6.31 -44.70
CA SER A 166 16.50 6.51 -46.14
C SER A 166 15.16 7.20 -46.36
N VAL A 167 15.19 8.37 -46.99
CA VAL A 167 14.01 9.09 -47.49
C VAL A 167 13.78 8.66 -48.94
N ILE A 168 12.59 8.14 -49.24
CA ILE A 168 12.15 7.89 -50.63
C ILE A 168 11.08 8.94 -50.96
N SER A 169 11.39 9.82 -51.92
CA SER A 169 10.40 10.71 -52.55
C SER A 169 9.87 10.05 -53.83
N SER A 170 8.56 9.90 -53.95
CA SER A 170 7.91 9.57 -55.23
C SER A 170 7.55 10.85 -56.00
N THR A 171 7.74 10.75 -57.32
CA THR A 171 7.65 11.75 -58.39
C THR A 171 6.40 12.59 -58.45
#